data_AF-A0A7X7MC15-F1
#
_entry.id   AF-A0A7X7MC15-F1
#
_cell.length_a   1.000
_cell.length_b   1.000
_cell.length_c   1.000
_cell.angle_alpha   90.00
_cell.angle_beta   90.00
_cell.angle_gamma   90.00
#
_symmetry.space_group_name_H-M   'P 1'
#
loop_
_entity.id
_entity.type
_entity.pdbx_description
1 polymer ?
#
loop_
_entity_poly.entity_id
_entity_poly.type
_entity_poly.pdbx_seq_one_letter_code
_entity_poly.pdbx_strand_id
1 'polypeptide(L)'
;MRDSGYRLNAEQLGRRAAGYGYDPEQKTWIRHGTVDQMRFLPYDDPDRHAECGGGLFSTPADMAKLAQLIANRGVFNGQPIISSGRRTRRSSPWSRREAAIPIPQAIPTAR
;
A
#
# COMPACT_ATOMS: atom_id res chain seq x y z
N MET A 1 -3.03 13.57 7.53
CA MET A 1 -2.18 12.38 7.61
C MET A 1 -0.83 12.86 8.08
N ARG A 2 -0.49 12.67 9.36
CA ARG A 2 0.72 13.25 9.99
C ARG A 2 1.91 12.29 9.94
N ASP A 3 1.62 11.02 9.73
CA ASP A 3 2.58 9.92 9.68
C ASP A 3 2.75 9.34 8.29
N SER A 4 2.15 10.00 7.30
CA SER A 4 2.38 9.68 5.90
C SER A 4 3.46 10.58 5.33
N GLY A 5 4.54 10.00 4.84
CA GLY A 5 5.66 10.75 4.28
C GLY A 5 6.71 9.86 3.64
N TYR A 6 7.60 10.47 2.86
CA TYR A 6 8.69 9.78 2.17
C TYR A 6 9.99 9.76 2.98
N ARG A 7 10.09 10.64 3.98
CA ARG A 7 11.20 10.76 4.91
C ARG A 7 10.67 10.65 6.34
N LEU A 8 11.17 9.68 7.09
CA LEU A 8 10.78 9.49 8.49
C LEU A 8 11.55 10.46 9.40
N ASN A 9 10.87 10.99 10.42
CA ASN A 9 11.55 11.67 11.53
C ASN A 9 11.98 10.65 12.61
N ALA A 10 12.70 11.12 13.64
CA ALA A 10 13.22 10.26 14.70
C ALA A 10 12.12 9.46 15.44
N GLU A 11 10.98 10.08 15.72
CA GLU A 11 9.84 9.44 16.39
C GLU A 11 9.23 8.32 15.52
N GLN A 12 9.02 8.60 14.24
CA GLN A 12 8.49 7.64 13.27
C GLN A 12 9.46 6.49 13.02
N LEU A 13 10.77 6.78 13.02
CA LEU A 13 11.81 5.78 12.87
C LEU A 13 11.80 4.80 14.05
N GLY A 14 11.61 5.30 15.27
CA GLY A 14 11.58 4.50 16.50
C GLY A 14 10.40 3.52 16.59
N ARG A 15 9.29 3.83 15.93
CA ARG A 15 8.07 2.98 15.91
C ARG A 15 7.84 2.26 14.59
N ARG A 16 8.82 2.31 13.67
CA ARG A 16 8.73 1.66 12.35
C ARG A 16 8.68 0.14 12.53
N ALA A 17 7.76 -0.51 11.80
CA ALA A 17 7.75 -1.97 11.72
C ALA A 17 9.03 -2.51 11.08
N ALA A 18 9.52 -3.64 11.58
CA ALA A 18 10.60 -4.38 10.94
C ALA A 18 10.04 -5.20 9.76
N GLY A 19 10.73 -5.15 8.62
CA GLY A 19 10.43 -6.01 7.48
C GLY A 19 11.01 -7.40 7.72
N TYR A 20 10.23 -8.43 7.41
CA TYR A 20 10.67 -9.82 7.42
C TYR A 20 10.36 -10.43 6.05
N GLY A 21 11.21 -11.35 5.62
CA GLY A 21 10.95 -12.21 4.47
C GLY A 21 11.17 -13.65 4.85
N TYR A 22 10.47 -14.52 4.16
CA TYR A 22 10.56 -15.95 4.39
C TYR A 22 11.74 -16.52 3.61
N ASP A 23 12.65 -17.19 4.31
CA ASP A 23 13.74 -17.96 3.73
C ASP A 23 13.26 -19.39 3.49
N PRO A 24 13.15 -19.84 2.22
CA PRO A 24 12.67 -21.18 1.90
C PRO A 24 13.68 -22.29 2.22
N GLU A 25 14.98 -21.99 2.24
CA GLU A 25 16.04 -22.95 2.54
C GLU A 25 16.10 -23.22 4.05
N GLN A 26 16.12 -22.15 4.84
CA GLN A 26 16.13 -22.23 6.30
C GLN A 26 14.75 -22.48 6.91
N LYS A 27 13.70 -22.40 6.09
CA LYS A 27 12.28 -22.57 6.49
C LYS A 27 11.89 -21.67 7.66
N THR A 28 12.34 -20.42 7.63
CA THR A 28 12.15 -19.46 8.73
C THR A 28 11.96 -18.03 8.23
N TRP A 29 11.49 -17.14 9.10
CA TRP A 29 11.39 -15.71 8.80
C TRP A 29 12.69 -15.01 9.19
N ILE A 30 13.33 -14.38 8.21
CA ILE A 30 14.54 -13.59 8.44
C ILE A 30 14.17 -12.12 8.38
N ARG A 31 14.70 -11.36 9.35
CA ARG A 31 14.58 -9.91 9.34
C ARG A 31 15.32 -9.40 8.10
N HIS A 32 14.60 -8.82 7.15
CA HIS A 32 15.25 -8.09 6.07
C HIS A 32 15.90 -6.85 6.66
N GLY A 33 17.12 -6.55 6.20
CA GLY A 33 17.68 -5.22 6.30
C GLY A 33 16.91 -4.25 5.41
N THR A 34 17.59 -3.25 4.86
CA THR A 34 17.05 -2.46 3.74
C THR A 34 16.72 -3.38 2.57
N VAL A 35 15.44 -3.50 2.22
CA VAL A 35 14.96 -4.18 0.99
C VAL A 35 15.64 -3.58 -0.24
N ASP A 36 15.87 -4.38 -1.28
CA ASP A 36 16.66 -3.97 -2.46
C ASP A 36 16.13 -2.71 -3.17
N GLN A 37 14.82 -2.46 -3.15
CA GLN A 37 14.21 -1.23 -3.67
C GLN A 37 14.50 0.02 -2.82
N MET A 38 15.00 -0.15 -1.60
CA MET A 38 15.39 0.93 -0.67
C MET A 38 16.89 0.85 -0.33
N ARG A 39 17.67 0.11 -1.13
CA ARG A 39 19.10 -0.15 -0.91
C ARG A 39 19.98 1.10 -0.98
N PHE A 40 19.43 2.21 -1.48
CA PHE A 40 20.21 3.42 -1.78
C PHE A 40 20.03 4.58 -0.80
N LEU A 41 18.95 4.63 0.00
CA LEU A 41 18.72 5.74 0.95
C LEU A 41 18.13 5.26 2.29
N PRO A 42 18.77 5.52 3.44
CA PRO A 42 18.20 5.35 4.77
C PRO A 42 16.81 5.99 4.91
N TYR A 43 15.96 5.49 5.79
CA TYR A 43 14.54 5.93 5.86
C TYR A 43 14.32 7.40 6.23
N ASP A 44 15.29 8.02 6.89
CA ASP A 44 15.33 9.41 7.34
C ASP A 44 16.23 10.31 6.47
N ASP A 45 16.78 9.76 5.39
CA ASP A 45 17.69 10.44 4.49
C ASP A 45 17.02 11.70 3.87
N PRO A 46 17.71 12.87 3.88
CA PRO A 46 17.18 14.12 3.34
C PRO A 46 16.88 14.07 1.84
N ASP A 47 17.52 13.19 1.08
CA ASP A 47 17.34 13.07 -0.36
C ASP A 47 16.10 12.24 -0.74
N ARG A 48 15.42 11.62 0.24
CA ARG A 48 14.14 10.94 0.01
C ARG A 48 13.06 11.95 -0.35
N HIS A 49 12.49 11.75 -1.53
CA HIS A 49 11.42 12.58 -2.08
C HIS A 49 10.26 11.71 -2.58
N ALA A 50 9.20 12.37 -3.04
CA ALA A 50 8.01 11.68 -3.50
C ALA A 50 8.26 10.91 -4.79
N GLU A 51 7.90 9.62 -4.79
CA GLU A 51 7.94 8.76 -5.96
C GLU A 51 6.55 8.17 -6.27
N CYS A 52 6.19 8.12 -7.55
CA CYS A 52 4.86 7.68 -8.01
C CYS A 52 4.67 6.14 -7.97
N GLY A 53 5.71 5.37 -7.67
CA GLY A 53 5.71 3.89 -7.71
C GLY A 53 5.88 3.20 -6.35
N GLY A 54 6.18 3.93 -5.28
CA GLY A 54 6.47 3.34 -3.97
C GLY A 54 7.18 4.30 -3.03
N GLY A 55 7.63 3.79 -1.87
CA GLY A 55 8.50 4.53 -0.93
C GLY A 55 7.79 5.40 0.11
N LEU A 56 6.45 5.52 0.06
CA LEU A 56 5.65 6.22 1.07
C LEU A 56 5.51 5.36 2.33
N PHE A 57 5.91 5.89 3.48
CA PHE A 57 5.57 5.34 4.79
C PHE A 57 4.21 5.89 5.23
N SER A 58 3.45 5.09 5.96
CA SER A 58 2.15 5.49 6.50
C SER A 58 1.76 4.64 7.71
N THR A 59 0.72 5.04 8.42
CA THR A 59 0.09 4.25 9.48
C THR A 59 -1.30 3.78 9.05
N PRO A 60 -1.83 2.71 9.66
CA PRO A 60 -3.21 2.30 9.43
C PRO A 60 -4.22 3.43 9.68
N ALA A 61 -3.99 4.25 10.71
CA ALA A 61 -4.83 5.39 11.05
C ALA A 61 -4.83 6.48 9.96
N ASP A 62 -3.69 6.74 9.32
CA ASP A 62 -3.63 7.69 8.22
C ASP A 62 -4.18 7.13 6.91
N MET A 63 -3.97 5.85 6.64
CA MET A 63 -4.60 5.17 5.50
C MET A 63 -6.13 5.12 5.63
N ALA A 64 -6.67 4.97 6.84
CA ALA A 64 -8.11 5.03 7.09
C ALA A 64 -8.72 6.39 6.71
N LYS A 65 -8.00 7.50 6.92
CA LYS A 65 -8.44 8.84 6.52
C LYS A 65 -8.50 8.97 4.99
N LEU A 66 -7.50 8.42 4.29
CA LEU A 66 -7.52 8.36 2.83
C LEU A 66 -8.67 7.49 2.31
N ALA A 67 -8.89 6.33 2.92
CA ALA A 67 -10.01 5.45 2.58
C ALA A 67 -11.36 6.16 2.80
N GLN A 68 -11.52 6.90 3.90
CA GLN A 68 -12.70 7.70 4.18
C GLN A 68 -12.93 8.77 3.09
N LEU A 69 -11.90 9.51 2.68
CA LEU A 69 -11.99 10.47 1.58
C LEU A 69 -12.51 9.82 0.29
N ILE A 70 -11.97 8.66 -0.07
CA ILE A 70 -12.37 7.91 -1.27
C ILE A 70 -13.83 7.43 -1.16
N ALA A 71 -14.20 6.83 -0.03
CA ALA A 71 -15.55 6.34 0.23
C ALA A 71 -16.59 7.48 0.19
N ASN A 72 -16.22 8.64 0.72
CA ASN A 72 -17.01 9.86 0.72
C ASN A 72 -16.91 10.65 -0.59
N ARG A 73 -16.51 10.01 -1.69
CA ARG A 73 -16.48 10.58 -3.04
C ARG A 73 -15.65 11.87 -3.15
N GLY A 74 -14.55 11.95 -2.41
CA GLY A 74 -13.65 13.11 -2.44
C GLY A 74 -13.93 14.17 -1.38
N VAL A 75 -14.76 13.87 -0.39
CA VAL A 75 -15.03 14.75 0.77
C VAL A 75 -14.43 14.17 2.05
N PHE A 76 -13.64 14.98 2.76
CA PHE A 76 -13.06 14.61 4.05
C PHE A 76 -13.42 15.66 5.10
N ASN A 77 -14.02 15.24 6.22
CA ASN A 77 -14.53 16.14 7.26
C ASN A 77 -15.41 17.29 6.72
N GLY A 78 -16.29 16.99 5.76
CA GLY A 78 -17.18 17.97 5.13
C GLY A 78 -16.50 18.90 4.12
N GLN A 79 -15.18 18.80 3.94
CA GLN A 79 -14.42 19.62 3.00
C GLN A 79 -14.18 18.84 1.69
N PRO A 80 -14.55 19.39 0.52
CA PRO A 80 -14.25 18.78 -0.76
C PRO A 80 -12.76 18.92 -1.07
N ILE A 81 -12.03 17.80 -1.07
CA ILE A 81 -10.60 17.76 -1.46
C ILE A 81 -10.46 17.46 -2.95
N ILE A 82 -11.37 16.66 -3.52
CA ILE A 82 -11.42 16.35 -4.95
C ILE A 82 -12.66 17.02 -5.54
N SER A 83 -12.47 17.89 -6.53
CA SER A 83 -13.58 18.56 -7.19
C SER A 83 -14.46 17.57 -7.95
N SER A 84 -15.77 17.80 -7.94
CA SER A 84 -16.78 16.90 -8.50
C SER A 84 -16.62 16.63 -10.01
N GLY A 85 -15.95 17.53 -10.74
CA GLY A 85 -15.63 17.41 -12.17
C GLY A 85 -14.37 16.57 -12.48
N ARG A 86 -13.50 16.31 -11.50
CA ARG A 86 -12.35 15.40 -11.59
C ARG A 86 -12.64 14.06 -10.92
N ARG A 87 -13.91 13.64 -10.89
CA ARG A 87 -14.27 12.24 -10.60
C ARG A 87 -13.68 11.39 -11.71
N THR A 88 -12.53 10.79 -11.42
CA THR A 88 -11.85 9.90 -12.33
C THR A 88 -12.82 8.79 -12.73
N ARG A 89 -12.90 8.55 -14.04
CA ARG A 89 -13.44 7.37 -14.73
C ARG A 89 -12.69 6.08 -14.33
N ARG A 90 -12.45 5.89 -13.03
CA ARG A 90 -11.51 4.90 -12.44
C ARG A 90 -12.15 4.12 -11.28
N SER A 91 -13.26 4.60 -10.74
CA SER A 91 -14.17 3.80 -9.90
C SER A 91 -15.24 3.08 -10.73
N SER A 92 -15.33 3.34 -12.04
CA SER A 92 -15.92 2.36 -12.96
C SER A 92 -15.00 1.15 -12.98
N PRO A 93 -15.50 -0.10 -12.89
CA PRO A 93 -14.66 -1.29 -12.95
C PRO A 93 -13.89 -1.27 -14.28
N TRP A 94 -12.60 -0.93 -14.21
CA TRP A 94 -11.67 -1.26 -15.27
C TRP A 94 -11.51 -2.78 -15.21
N SER A 95 -11.96 -3.47 -16.26
CA SER A 95 -12.11 -4.92 -16.40
C SER A 95 -13.38 -5.55 -15.83
N ARG A 96 -14.46 -5.47 -16.61
CA ARG A 96 -15.28 -6.66 -16.87
C ARG A 96 -15.25 -6.94 -18.38
N ARG A 97 -14.05 -7.20 -18.91
CA ARG A 97 -13.93 -8.12 -20.05
C ARG A 97 -13.64 -9.46 -19.40
N GLU A 98 -14.52 -10.41 -19.65
CA GLU A 98 -14.47 -11.78 -19.19
C GLU A 98 -13.07 -12.37 -19.43
N ALA A 99 -12.25 -12.43 -18.39
CA ALA A 99 -11.32 -13.53 -18.24
C ALA A 99 -11.97 -14.47 -17.23
N ALA A 100 -12.95 -15.24 -17.71
CA ALA A 100 -13.39 -16.43 -17.02
C ALA A 100 -12.16 -17.35 -16.92
N ILE A 101 -11.45 -17.30 -15.79
CA ILE A 101 -10.56 -18.38 -15.40
C ILE A 101 -11.50 -19.52 -15.04
N PRO A 102 -11.59 -20.62 -15.82
CA PRO A 102 -12.47 -21.72 -15.45
C PRO A 102 -11.98 -22.28 -14.12
N ILE A 103 -12.87 -22.27 -13.12
CA ILE A 103 -12.69 -23.02 -11.88
C ILE A 103 -12.64 -24.49 -12.32
N PRO A 104 -11.55 -25.25 -12.05
CA PRO A 104 -11.56 -26.68 -12.32
C PRO A 104 -12.72 -27.31 -11.55
N GLN A 105 -13.64 -27.94 -12.28
CA GLN A 105 -14.72 -28.72 -11.68
C GLN A 105 -14.10 -29.77 -10.76
N ALA A 106 -14.66 -29.90 -9.55
CA ALA A 106 -14.18 -30.82 -8.53
C ALA A 106 -13.99 -32.23 -9.10
N ILE A 107 -12.86 -32.85 -8.78
CA ILE A 107 -12.54 -34.24 -9.11
C ILE A 107 -13.66 -35.12 -8.54
N PRO A 108 -14.31 -35.99 -9.35
CA PRO A 108 -15.31 -36.90 -8.82
C PRO A 108 -14.65 -37.85 -7.82
N THR A 109 -15.12 -37.85 -6.58
CA THR A 109 -14.81 -38.92 -5.63
C THR A 109 -15.35 -40.23 -6.19
N ALA A 110 -14.45 -41.14 -6.57
CA ALA A 110 -14.78 -42.51 -6.91
C ALA A 110 -15.45 -43.19 -5.70
N ARG A 111 -16.54 -43.92 -5.98
CA ARG A 111 -17.10 -44.92 -5.05
C ARG A 111 -16.41 -46.26 -5.28
#